data_AF-L1KTW0-F1
#
_entry.id   AF-L1KTW0-F1
#
_cell.length_a   1.000
_cell.length_b   1.000
_cell.length_c   1.000
_cell.angle_alpha   90.00
_cell.angle_beta   90.00
_cell.angle_gamma   90.00
#
_symmetry.space_group_name_H-M   'P 1'
#
loop_
_entity.id
_entity.type
_entity.pdbx_description
1 polymer ?
#
loop_
_entity_poly.entity_id
_entity_poly.type
_entity_poly.pdbx_seq_one_letter_code
_entity_poly.pdbx_strand_id
1 'polypeptide(L)'
;MKLIERLATATDARTKDLLAHNRLYFNITANPDGRIAGTRANAGGFDLNRDFVTASQPETRAMRQISIDKQPVVMLDLHGYVNGTLIEPTTPPHGETAPPSPHIPRDLRHKPHPGLLQA
;
A
#
# COMPACT_ATOMS: atom_id res chain seq x y z
N MET A 1 -7.02 -8.04 -8.71
CA MET A 1 -6.84 -9.51 -8.74
C MET A 1 -6.11 -10.02 -9.99
N LYS A 2 -6.11 -9.31 -11.13
CA LYS A 2 -5.43 -9.70 -12.37
C LYS A 2 -4.00 -10.28 -12.22
N LEU A 3 -3.18 -9.76 -11.29
CA LEU A 3 -1.83 -10.31 -11.07
C LEU A 3 -1.87 -11.75 -10.52
N ILE A 4 -2.69 -12.00 -9.50
CA ILE A 4 -2.82 -13.34 -8.90
C ILE A 4 -3.38 -14.31 -9.93
N GLU A 5 -4.41 -13.90 -10.68
CA GLU A 5 -4.98 -14.69 -11.77
C GLU A 5 -3.93 -15.02 -12.85
N ARG A 6 -3.14 -14.01 -13.27
CA ARG A 6 -2.03 -14.21 -14.20
C ARG A 6 -1.03 -15.22 -13.67
N LEU A 7 -0.58 -15.06 -12.42
CA LEU A 7 0.41 -15.96 -11.81
C LEU A 7 -0.13 -17.38 -11.67
N ALA A 8 -1.41 -17.54 -11.29
CA ALA A 8 -2.05 -18.83 -11.10
C ALA A 8 -2.28 -19.61 -12.41
N THR A 9 -2.41 -18.89 -13.54
CA THR A 9 -2.73 -19.50 -14.85
C THR A 9 -1.59 -19.42 -15.87
N ALA A 10 -0.45 -18.82 -15.51
CA ALA A 10 0.67 -18.62 -16.42
C ALA A 10 1.27 -19.94 -16.92
N THR A 11 1.44 -20.05 -18.23
CA THR A 11 2.08 -21.19 -18.89
C THR A 11 3.50 -20.88 -19.38
N ASP A 12 3.91 -19.61 -19.38
CA ASP A 12 5.21 -19.14 -19.86
C ASP A 12 6.36 -19.59 -18.95
N ALA A 13 7.51 -19.87 -19.57
CA ALA A 13 8.67 -20.44 -18.89
C ALA A 13 9.20 -19.53 -17.76
N ARG A 14 9.17 -18.20 -17.96
CA ARG A 14 9.69 -17.23 -17.00
C ARG A 14 8.86 -17.19 -15.72
N THR A 15 7.53 -17.16 -15.83
CA THR A 15 6.66 -17.16 -14.66
C THR A 15 6.73 -18.50 -13.91
N LYS A 16 6.80 -19.62 -14.65
CA LYS A 16 7.00 -20.95 -14.03
C LYS A 16 8.31 -21.06 -13.27
N ASP A 17 9.40 -20.59 -13.86
CA ASP A 17 10.72 -20.56 -13.21
C ASP A 17 10.70 -19.70 -11.94
N LEU A 18 10.08 -18.52 -11.99
CA LEU A 18 9.89 -17.66 -10.82
C LEU A 18 9.12 -18.38 -9.70
N LEU A 19 8.00 -19.04 -10.02
CA LEU A 19 7.17 -19.73 -9.03
C LEU A 19 7.78 -21.04 -8.52
N ALA A 20 8.68 -21.67 -9.28
CA ALA A 20 9.42 -22.85 -8.86
C ALA A 20 10.47 -22.52 -7.78
N HIS A 21 11.03 -21.31 -7.80
CA HIS A 21 12.11 -20.89 -6.91
C HIS A 21 11.69 -19.92 -5.81
N ASN A 22 10.47 -19.35 -5.89
CA ASN A 22 10.02 -18.32 -4.96
C ASN A 22 8.63 -18.65 -4.39
N ARG A 23 8.41 -18.24 -3.13
CA ARG A 23 7.09 -18.25 -2.50
C ARG A 23 6.57 -16.82 -2.42
N LEU A 24 5.37 -16.61 -2.98
CA LEU A 24 4.70 -15.32 -2.98
C LEU A 24 3.54 -15.35 -1.97
N TYR A 25 3.48 -14.36 -1.09
CA TYR A 25 2.40 -14.17 -0.13
C TYR A 25 1.65 -12.88 -0.46
N PHE A 26 0.32 -12.93 -0.44
CA PHE A 26 -0.53 -11.79 -0.80
C PHE A 26 -1.45 -11.42 0.36
N ASN A 27 -1.34 -10.19 0.85
CA ASN A 27 -2.39 -9.55 1.62
C ASN A 27 -3.26 -8.72 0.66
N ILE A 28 -4.45 -9.22 0.33
CA ILE A 28 -5.29 -8.62 -0.72
C ILE A 28 -5.79 -7.23 -0.34
N THR A 29 -6.09 -7.02 0.94
CA THR A 29 -6.49 -5.73 1.46
C THR A 29 -6.01 -5.58 2.90
N ALA A 30 -5.21 -4.55 3.15
CA ALA A 30 -4.75 -4.22 4.49
C ALA A 30 -5.83 -3.53 5.34
N ASN A 31 -6.87 -2.95 4.71
CA ASN A 31 -7.93 -2.20 5.36
C ASN A 31 -9.30 -2.52 4.71
N PRO A 32 -9.91 -3.67 5.02
CA PRO A 32 -11.21 -4.04 4.45
C PRO A 32 -12.31 -3.05 4.83
N ASP A 33 -12.31 -2.55 6.06
CA ASP A 33 -13.31 -1.58 6.54
C ASP A 33 -13.21 -0.25 5.80
N GLY A 34 -11.99 0.31 5.73
CA GLY A 34 -11.74 1.54 4.96
C GLY A 34 -12.01 1.37 3.48
N ARG A 35 -11.75 0.18 2.90
CA ARG A 35 -12.12 -0.14 1.51
C ARG A 35 -13.62 -0.07 1.28
N ILE A 36 -14.43 -0.61 2.19
CA ILE A 36 -15.90 -0.60 2.09
C ILE A 36 -16.42 0.83 2.29
N ALA A 37 -15.87 1.55 3.27
CA ALA A 37 -16.29 2.91 3.61
C ALA A 37 -15.76 3.99 2.66
N GLY A 38 -14.78 3.68 1.81
CA GLY A 38 -14.08 4.67 0.99
C GLY A 38 -13.29 5.66 1.85
N THR A 39 -12.51 5.15 2.82
CA THR A 39 -11.72 5.97 3.73
C THR A 39 -10.31 5.42 3.90
N ARG A 40 -9.36 6.34 4.16
CA ARG A 40 -7.97 5.99 4.47
C ARG A 40 -7.83 5.23 5.80
N ALA A 41 -8.53 5.71 6.82
CA ALA A 41 -8.49 5.11 8.14
C ALA A 41 -9.26 3.79 8.20
N ASN A 42 -8.94 2.91 9.15
CA ASN A 42 -9.81 1.78 9.45
C ASN A 42 -11.05 2.22 10.26
N ALA A 43 -11.93 1.30 10.63
CA ALA A 43 -13.13 1.60 11.42
C ALA A 43 -12.82 2.24 12.79
N GLY A 44 -11.61 2.02 13.32
CA GLY A 44 -11.12 2.65 14.55
C GLY A 44 -10.61 4.09 14.37
N GLY A 45 -10.58 4.62 13.14
CA GLY A 45 -10.04 5.94 12.84
C GLY A 45 -8.51 5.99 12.75
N PHE A 46 -7.83 4.84 12.67
CA PHE A 46 -6.37 4.77 12.64
C PHE A 46 -5.82 4.74 11.21
N ASP A 47 -4.70 5.44 11.00
CA ASP A 47 -3.82 5.21 9.85
C ASP A 47 -2.95 3.97 10.11
N LEU A 48 -3.30 2.86 9.46
CA LEU A 48 -2.60 1.57 9.65
C LEU A 48 -1.11 1.65 9.28
N ASN A 49 -0.72 2.53 8.34
CA ASN A 49 0.68 2.71 7.94
C ASN A 49 1.49 3.49 9.00
N ARG A 50 0.88 3.89 10.12
CA ARG A 50 1.56 4.46 11.29
C ARG A 50 1.45 3.57 12.53
N ASP A 51 0.73 2.45 12.43
CA ASP A 51 0.44 1.60 13.57
C ASP A 51 1.41 0.41 13.72
N PHE A 52 2.32 0.14 12.77
CA PHE A 52 3.18 -1.06 12.80
C PHE A 52 4.11 -1.19 14.01
N VAL A 53 4.46 -0.09 14.68
CA VAL A 53 5.27 -0.12 15.91
C VAL A 53 4.42 -0.58 17.10
N THR A 54 3.23 -0.01 17.26
CA THR A 54 2.34 -0.28 18.41
C THR A 54 1.48 -1.52 18.20
N ALA A 55 1.12 -1.82 16.94
CA ALA A 55 0.18 -2.85 16.52
C ALA A 55 -1.14 -2.81 17.29
N SER A 56 -1.70 -1.61 17.46
CA SER A 56 -2.95 -1.41 18.21
C SER A 56 -4.17 -1.95 17.46
N GLN A 57 -4.12 -1.98 16.13
CA GLN A 57 -5.23 -2.41 15.28
C GLN A 57 -5.14 -3.90 14.91
N PRO A 58 -6.28 -4.60 14.77
CA PRO A 58 -6.30 -6.01 14.40
C PRO A 58 -5.64 -6.30 13.06
N GLU A 59 -5.80 -5.41 12.07
CA GLU A 59 -5.20 -5.53 10.74
C GLU A 59 -3.67 -5.49 10.81
N THR A 60 -3.12 -4.52 11.56
CA THR A 60 -1.69 -4.40 11.78
C THR A 60 -1.11 -5.64 12.47
N ARG A 61 -1.81 -6.18 13.49
CA ARG A 61 -1.38 -7.43 14.15
C ARG A 61 -1.36 -8.61 13.18
N ALA A 62 -2.38 -8.74 12.33
CA ALA A 62 -2.44 -9.80 11.33
C ALA A 62 -1.29 -9.69 10.31
N MET A 63 -1.04 -8.49 9.78
CA MET A 63 0.09 -8.25 8.86
C MET A 63 1.43 -8.52 9.52
N ARG A 64 1.62 -8.08 10.78
CA ARG A 64 2.83 -8.36 11.55
C ARG A 64 3.03 -9.85 11.76
N GLN A 65 1.97 -10.61 12.05
CA GLN A 65 2.06 -12.06 12.19
C GLN A 65 2.48 -12.72 10.88
N ILE A 66 1.95 -12.29 9.73
CA ILE A 66 2.39 -12.78 8.41
C ILE A 66 3.89 -12.51 8.22
N SER A 67 4.37 -11.30 8.51
CA SER A 67 5.79 -10.98 8.39
C SER A 67 6.67 -11.82 9.32
N ILE A 68 6.22 -12.06 10.56
CA ILE A 68 6.92 -12.93 11.52
C ILE A 68 6.97 -14.36 11.00
N ASP A 69 5.84 -14.92 10.60
CA ASP A 69 5.73 -16.32 10.19
C ASP A 69 6.48 -16.61 8.89
N LYS A 70 6.55 -15.64 7.98
CA LYS A 70 7.11 -15.84 6.64
C LYS A 70 8.54 -15.33 6.49
N GLN A 71 8.99 -14.42 7.36
CA GLN A 71 10.32 -13.79 7.30
C GLN A 71 10.72 -13.44 5.84
N PRO A 72 9.91 -12.65 5.12
CA PRO A 72 10.14 -12.43 3.70
C PRO A 72 11.43 -11.65 3.46
N VAL A 73 12.19 -12.03 2.43
CA VAL A 73 13.39 -11.30 1.99
C VAL A 73 13.00 -9.97 1.31
N VAL A 74 11.82 -9.92 0.69
CA VAL A 74 11.27 -8.73 0.03
C VAL A 74 9.81 -8.55 0.46
N MET A 75 9.45 -7.33 0.87
CA MET A 75 8.09 -6.91 1.16
C MET A 75 7.72 -5.73 0.26
N LEU A 76 6.57 -5.82 -0.40
CA LEU A 76 6.02 -4.76 -1.24
C LEU A 76 4.70 -4.28 -0.64
N ASP A 77 4.62 -2.99 -0.31
CA ASP A 77 3.40 -2.34 0.15
C ASP A 77 2.87 -1.39 -0.94
N LEU A 78 1.63 -1.60 -1.37
CA LEU A 78 1.07 -0.98 -2.57
C LEU A 78 0.04 0.09 -2.21
N HIS A 79 0.31 1.32 -2.63
CA HIS A 79 -0.50 2.50 -2.31
C HIS A 79 -1.04 3.19 -3.56
N GLY A 80 -2.15 3.91 -3.38
CA GLY A 80 -2.59 4.95 -4.32
C GLY A 80 -1.88 6.28 -4.03
N TYR A 81 -1.98 7.23 -4.97
CA TYR A 81 -1.45 8.57 -4.76
C TYR A 81 -2.34 9.39 -3.83
N VAL A 82 -1.73 10.20 -2.96
CA VAL A 82 -2.42 11.21 -2.14
C VAL A 82 -1.86 12.60 -2.42
N ASN A 83 -2.67 13.64 -2.19
CA ASN A 83 -2.21 15.02 -2.26
C ASN A 83 -1.52 15.42 -0.95
N GLY A 84 -0.24 15.79 -1.02
CA GLY A 84 0.56 16.26 0.13
C GLY A 84 1.93 15.58 0.23
N THR A 85 2.82 16.13 1.07
CA THR A 85 4.12 15.51 1.36
C THR A 85 3.92 14.30 2.27
N LEU A 86 4.22 13.11 1.75
CA LEU A 86 4.27 11.88 2.53
C LEU A 86 5.63 11.81 3.25
N ILE A 87 5.62 11.80 4.58
CA ILE A 87 6.77 11.38 5.37
C ILE A 87 6.59 9.88 5.63
N GLU A 88 7.16 9.07 4.73
CA GLU A 88 7.30 7.62 4.84
C GLU A 88 8.67 7.24 4.25
N PRO A 89 9.40 6.29 4.83
CA PRO A 89 10.74 5.90 4.38
C PRO A 89 10.85 5.41 2.93
N THR A 90 9.74 5.12 2.25
CA THR A 90 9.70 4.64 0.85
C THR A 90 9.21 5.70 -0.15
N THR A 91 8.77 6.87 0.32
CA THR A 91 8.25 7.94 -0.54
C THR A 91 9.28 9.07 -0.70
N PRO A 92 9.38 9.76 -1.86
CA PRO A 92 10.37 10.82 -2.06
C PRO A 92 10.33 11.86 -0.94
N PRO A 93 11.50 12.28 -0.41
CA PRO A 93 12.84 12.07 -0.97
C PRO A 93 13.53 10.73 -0.62
N HIS A 94 12.86 9.77 0.03
CA HIS A 94 13.51 8.63 0.68
C HIS A 94 13.49 7.30 -0.10
N GLY A 95 12.74 7.19 -1.21
CA GLY A 95 12.69 6.00 -2.07
C GLY A 95 13.30 6.22 -3.45
N GLU A 96 14.23 5.34 -3.87
CA GLU A 96 14.99 5.46 -5.13
C GLU A 96 14.13 5.27 -6.40
N THR A 97 12.94 4.66 -6.28
CA THR A 97 12.14 4.19 -7.43
C THR A 97 10.84 4.97 -7.65
N ALA A 98 10.54 5.99 -6.85
CA ALA A 98 9.30 6.74 -6.96
C ALA A 98 9.46 7.94 -7.92
N PRO A 99 8.51 8.17 -8.86
CA PRO A 99 8.57 9.33 -9.73
C PRO A 99 8.50 10.62 -8.90
N PRO A 100 9.16 11.71 -9.34
CA PRO A 100 9.14 12.98 -8.62
C PRO A 100 7.70 13.46 -8.44
N SER A 101 7.40 13.91 -7.22
CA SER A 101 6.10 14.51 -6.91
C SER A 101 5.85 15.68 -7.88
N PRO A 102 4.69 15.75 -8.57
CA PRO A 102 4.44 16.84 -9.50
C PRO A 102 4.49 18.17 -8.73
N HIS A 103 5.40 19.05 -9.15
CA HIS A 103 5.49 20.41 -8.62
C HIS A 103 4.14 21.11 -8.77
N ILE A 104 3.45 21.38 -7.66
CA ILE A 104 2.29 22.27 -7.66
C ILE A 104 2.82 23.69 -7.84
N PRO A 105 2.44 24.42 -8.90
CA PRO A 105 2.79 25.82 -9.04
C PRO A 105 2.20 26.63 -7.87
N ARG A 106 2.93 27.66 -7.41
CA ARG A 106 2.62 28.40 -6.17
C ARG A 106 1.26 29.12 -6.16
N ASP A 107 0.53 29.14 -7.27
CA ASP A 107 -0.67 29.94 -7.56
C ASP A 107 -2.00 29.27 -7.16
N LEU A 108 -2.03 27.97 -6.85
CA LEU A 108 -3.26 27.26 -6.48
C LEU A 108 -3.61 27.29 -4.97
N ARG A 109 -2.90 28.08 -4.14
CA ARG A 109 -3.13 28.14 -2.68
C ARG A 109 -4.40 28.86 -2.22
N HIS A 110 -5.14 29.54 -3.11
CA HIS A 110 -6.22 30.45 -2.69
C HIS A 110 -7.53 30.34 -3.49
N LYS A 111 -7.94 29.15 -3.92
CA LYS A 111 -9.34 28.96 -4.36
C LYS A 111 -10.05 27.89 -3.53
N PRO A 112 -11.15 28.22 -2.83
CA PRO A 112 -11.99 27.21 -2.22
C PRO A 112 -12.79 26.54 -3.34
N HIS A 113 -12.40 25.33 -3.71
CA HIS A 113 -13.22 24.48 -4.59
C HIS A 113 -14.16 23.65 -3.71
N PRO A 114 -15.49 23.77 -3.88
CA PRO A 114 -16.44 22.92 -3.19
C PRO A 114 -16.45 21.56 -3.89
N GLY A 115 -16.37 20.48 -3.11
CA GLY A 115 -16.60 19.12 -3.59
C GLY A 115 -15.36 18.43 -4.12
N LEU A 116 -14.56 17.91 -3.19
CA LEU A 116 -13.83 16.65 -3.36
C LEU A 116 -13.72 16.04 -1.97
N LEU A 117 -14.77 15.26 -1.62
CA LEU A 117 -14.68 14.28 -0.56
C LEU A 117 -13.44 13.43 -0.84
N GLN A 118 -12.52 13.41 0.11
CA GLN A 118 -11.42 12.46 0.13
C GLN A 118 -12.03 11.07 0.30
N ALA A 119 -11.94 10.26 -0.75
CA ALA A 119 -12.18 8.83 -0.75
C ALA A 119 -10.83 8.10 -0.80
#